data_AF-A0A850BI64-F1
#
_entry.id   AF-A0A850BI64-F1
#
_cell.length_a   1.000
_cell.length_b   1.000
_cell.length_c   1.000
_cell.angle_alpha   90.00
_cell.angle_beta   90.00
_cell.angle_gamma   90.00
#
_symmetry.space_group_name_H-M   'P 1'
#
loop_
_entity.id
_entity.type
_entity.pdbx_description
1 polymer ?
#
loop_
_entity_poly.entity_id
_entity_poly.type
_entity_poly.pdbx_seq_one_letter_code
_entity_poly.pdbx_strand_id
1 'polypeptide(L)'
;MRLRTLSQTLLVGAASALCVLSSSTGAFAQAPPAAAPAEPSEKDIQTATLHFKKGNDFFTMKKYALALDEFKKSYGAVASPNSRLYIARSLVQLGEHIDAYLEFEQVIAEAEARAKTEPKYAPTRDTAVVERDELANKIALVTVKVSNDTPDAKLLVGGKEIPRERWGKPHPVVPGDTEVALETPAKPPVKESLTLKAGDKREVALDAGAVAPPPPGGGVGDTGGSGDVGGGDTGSSGGSGMSKLRPFAFVAAGLGVAGFATFAVAGIMSNSTYSDLEATCKGPCPPDLADDVSKGKTQQTIANIGLIVGAVGVAAAVPLFILSTGKKSDDAPPPAEAGFVVGPGYVGIRGRF
;
A
#
# COMPACT_ATOMS: atom_id res chain seq x y z
N MET A 1 42.95 -18.78 -61.87
CA MET A 1 44.38 -19.13 -62.07
C MET A 1 45.20 -18.18 -61.20
N ARG A 2 45.66 -18.61 -60.02
CA ARG A 2 46.55 -17.82 -59.16
C ARG A 2 47.76 -18.67 -58.81
N LEU A 3 48.93 -18.21 -59.22
CA LEU A 3 50.23 -18.76 -58.86
C LEU A 3 51.12 -17.59 -58.44
N ARG A 4 52.02 -17.89 -57.48
CA ARG A 4 53.35 -17.27 -57.26
C ARG A 4 53.38 -15.89 -56.57
N THR A 5 54.32 -15.53 -55.69
CA THR A 5 55.41 -16.16 -54.91
C THR A 5 56.03 -15.03 -54.05
N LEU A 6 56.62 -15.39 -52.91
CA LEU A 6 57.86 -14.86 -52.28
C LEU A 6 58.15 -13.33 -52.19
N SER A 7 58.19 -12.86 -50.93
CA SER A 7 59.28 -12.16 -50.21
C SER A 7 60.26 -11.21 -50.94
N GLN A 8 60.39 -9.97 -50.45
CA GLN A 8 61.63 -9.26 -49.98
C GLN A 8 61.65 -7.72 -50.18
N THR A 9 61.69 -7.00 -49.03
CA THR A 9 62.55 -5.84 -48.63
C THR A 9 62.88 -4.63 -49.54
N LEU A 10 62.64 -3.41 -49.01
CA LEU A 10 63.52 -2.20 -48.79
C LEU A 10 62.72 -0.87 -49.00
N LEU A 11 62.43 -0.06 -47.97
CA LEU A 11 63.19 1.09 -47.38
C LEU A 11 63.29 2.36 -48.25
N VAL A 12 62.47 3.40 -47.95
CA VAL A 12 62.71 4.88 -47.95
C VAL A 12 61.47 5.48 -47.24
N GLY A 13 61.45 6.37 -46.24
CA GLY A 13 62.39 7.39 -45.78
C GLY A 13 61.69 8.76 -45.88
N ALA A 14 61.01 9.23 -44.82
CA ALA A 14 60.69 10.65 -44.64
C ALA A 14 60.42 10.95 -43.16
N ALA A 15 61.35 11.69 -42.56
CA ALA A 15 61.34 12.18 -41.19
C ALA A 15 60.31 13.31 -41.00
N SER A 16 59.72 13.40 -39.80
CA SER A 16 59.48 14.70 -39.14
C SER A 16 59.06 14.53 -37.66
N ALA A 17 59.80 15.25 -36.83
CA ALA A 17 59.40 15.89 -35.57
C ALA A 17 58.94 15.03 -34.37
N LEU A 18 59.97 14.66 -33.59
CA LEU A 18 60.05 14.76 -32.12
C LEU A 18 58.88 15.44 -31.39
N CYS A 19 58.15 14.67 -30.58
CA CYS A 19 57.52 15.16 -29.36
C CYS A 19 57.50 14.02 -28.33
N VAL A 20 58.51 14.01 -27.45
CA VAL A 20 58.61 13.07 -26.34
C VAL A 20 57.63 13.52 -25.26
N LEU A 21 56.44 12.95 -25.25
CA LEU A 21 55.53 13.00 -24.11
C LEU A 21 55.62 11.64 -23.41
N SER A 22 56.31 11.62 -22.27
CA SER A 22 56.32 10.51 -21.33
C SER A 22 54.93 10.39 -20.69
N SER A 23 54.00 9.76 -21.41
CA SER A 23 52.72 9.33 -20.87
C SER A 23 52.95 8.01 -20.14
N SER A 24 53.12 8.07 -18.83
CA SER A 24 52.98 6.90 -17.97
C SER A 24 51.58 6.33 -18.16
N THR A 25 51.46 5.28 -18.98
CA THR A 25 50.22 4.51 -19.15
C THR A 25 49.92 3.79 -17.85
N GLY A 26 49.21 4.46 -16.96
CA GLY A 26 48.50 3.82 -15.87
C GLY A 26 47.53 2.82 -16.49
N ALA A 27 47.86 1.54 -16.40
CA ALA A 27 46.94 0.46 -16.70
C ALA A 27 45.79 0.55 -15.70
N PHE A 28 44.72 1.27 -16.06
CA PHE A 28 43.44 1.09 -15.41
C PHE A 28 43.00 -0.34 -15.71
N ALA A 29 43.18 -1.22 -14.73
CA ALA A 29 42.53 -2.52 -14.73
C ALA A 29 41.02 -2.26 -14.80
N GLN A 30 40.42 -2.46 -15.97
CA GLN A 30 38.97 -2.56 -16.07
C GLN A 30 38.56 -3.72 -15.17
N ALA A 31 37.83 -3.41 -14.10
CA ALA A 31 37.19 -4.42 -13.29
C ALA A 31 36.36 -5.30 -14.24
N PRO A 32 36.51 -6.64 -14.18
CA PRO A 32 35.76 -7.52 -15.05
C PRO A 32 34.26 -7.21 -14.88
N PRO A 33 33.48 -7.17 -15.96
CA PRO A 33 32.04 -6.97 -15.87
C PRO A 33 31.48 -8.02 -14.90
N ALA A 34 30.67 -7.56 -13.94
CA ALA A 34 30.01 -8.43 -12.99
C ALA A 34 29.31 -9.56 -13.77
N ALA A 35 29.73 -10.80 -13.51
CA ALA A 35 29.15 -11.96 -14.14
C ALA A 35 27.63 -11.94 -13.89
N ALA A 36 26.85 -12.10 -14.96
CA ALA A 36 25.40 -12.26 -14.84
C ALA A 36 25.11 -13.42 -13.85
N PRO A 37 24.08 -13.30 -13.00
CA PRO A 37 23.72 -14.39 -12.09
C PRO A 37 23.58 -15.69 -12.88
N ALA A 38 24.26 -16.75 -12.44
CA ALA A 38 24.15 -18.05 -13.09
C ALA A 38 22.70 -18.52 -13.05
N GLU A 39 22.21 -19.05 -14.18
CA GLU A 39 20.87 -19.66 -14.21
C GLU A 39 20.79 -20.83 -13.21
N PRO A 40 19.62 -21.06 -12.59
CA PRO A 40 19.46 -22.14 -11.61
C PRO A 40 19.77 -23.51 -12.23
N SER A 41 20.48 -24.37 -11.50
CA SER A 41 20.72 -25.73 -11.97
C SER A 41 19.45 -26.58 -11.92
N GLU A 42 19.42 -27.69 -12.65
CA GLU A 42 18.28 -28.64 -12.58
C GLU A 42 18.04 -29.13 -11.15
N LYS A 43 19.10 -29.34 -10.37
CA LYS A 43 19.02 -29.72 -8.95
C LYS A 43 18.36 -28.64 -8.10
N ASP A 44 18.65 -27.36 -8.38
CA ASP A 44 18.03 -26.24 -7.66
C ASP A 44 16.55 -26.16 -7.98
N ILE A 45 16.17 -26.34 -9.25
CA ILE A 45 14.77 -26.37 -9.69
C ILE A 45 14.01 -27.54 -9.03
N GLN A 46 14.60 -28.74 -8.97
CA GLN A 46 14.01 -29.88 -8.27
C GLN A 46 13.84 -29.61 -6.77
N THR A 47 14.85 -29.01 -6.14
CA THR A 47 14.83 -28.63 -4.71
C THR A 47 13.74 -27.60 -4.43
N ALA A 48 13.64 -26.55 -5.25
CA ALA A 48 12.60 -25.53 -5.15
C ALA A 48 11.20 -26.16 -5.32
N THR A 49 11.02 -27.01 -6.33
CA THR A 49 9.73 -27.68 -6.60
C THR A 49 9.29 -28.56 -5.43
N LEU A 50 10.22 -29.31 -4.83
CA LEU A 50 9.95 -30.14 -3.65
C LEU A 50 9.46 -29.31 -2.47
N HIS A 51 10.20 -28.24 -2.14
CA HIS A 51 9.85 -27.36 -1.02
C HIS A 51 8.57 -26.57 -1.29
N PHE A 52 8.33 -26.11 -2.52
CA PHE A 52 7.08 -25.45 -2.90
C PHE A 52 5.87 -26.38 -2.72
N LYS A 53 5.98 -27.64 -3.11
CA LYS A 53 4.91 -28.64 -2.93
C LYS A 53 4.61 -28.86 -1.43
N LYS A 54 5.65 -29.09 -0.63
CA LYS A 54 5.49 -29.23 0.84
C LYS A 54 4.88 -27.99 1.47
N GLY A 55 5.30 -26.80 1.04
CA GLY A 55 4.72 -25.53 1.46
C GLY A 55 3.22 -25.46 1.17
N ASN A 56 2.79 -25.84 -0.04
CA ASN A 56 1.37 -25.89 -0.39
C ASN A 56 0.58 -26.92 0.41
N ASP A 57 1.15 -28.09 0.70
CA ASP A 57 0.53 -29.10 1.55
C ASP A 57 0.28 -28.53 2.96
N PHE A 58 1.30 -27.90 3.56
CA PHE A 58 1.15 -27.24 4.86
C PHE A 58 0.19 -26.06 4.82
N PHE A 59 0.21 -25.25 3.76
CA PHE A 59 -0.69 -24.11 3.59
C PHE A 59 -2.16 -24.57 3.53
N THR A 60 -2.43 -25.64 2.78
CA THR A 60 -3.76 -26.25 2.67
C THR A 60 -4.22 -26.83 4.01
N MET A 61 -3.29 -27.39 4.79
CA MET A 61 -3.54 -27.84 6.16
C MET A 61 -3.63 -26.70 7.19
N LYS A 62 -3.58 -25.43 6.77
CA LYS A 62 -3.55 -24.23 7.62
C LYS A 62 -2.38 -24.17 8.60
N LYS A 63 -1.30 -24.93 8.34
CA LYS A 63 -0.07 -24.94 9.11
C LYS A 63 0.87 -23.85 8.58
N TYR A 64 0.45 -22.59 8.69
CA TYR A 64 1.07 -21.47 7.97
C TYR A 64 2.53 -21.21 8.34
N ALA A 65 2.93 -21.46 9.60
CA ALA A 65 4.33 -21.32 10.00
C ALA A 65 5.24 -22.35 9.30
N LEU A 66 4.77 -23.60 9.16
CA LEU A 66 5.50 -24.64 8.43
C LEU A 66 5.48 -24.36 6.92
N ALA A 67 4.36 -23.85 6.40
CA ALA A 67 4.24 -23.44 5.01
C ALA A 67 5.25 -22.33 4.68
N LEU A 68 5.33 -21.30 5.53
CA LEU A 68 6.27 -20.18 5.39
C LEU A 68 7.72 -20.65 5.31
N ASP A 69 8.13 -21.58 6.19
CA ASP A 69 9.48 -22.14 6.20
C ASP A 69 9.78 -22.90 4.89
N GLU A 70 8.86 -23.74 4.43
CA GLU A 70 9.03 -24.46 3.17
C GLU A 70 9.02 -23.54 1.94
N PHE A 71 8.18 -22.49 1.90
CA PHE A 71 8.21 -21.51 0.82
C PHE A 71 9.49 -20.68 0.82
N LYS A 72 10.05 -20.33 1.99
CA LYS A 72 11.37 -19.69 2.10
C LYS A 72 12.48 -20.59 1.57
N LYS A 73 12.46 -21.89 1.88
CA LYS A 73 13.43 -22.87 1.31
C LYS A 73 13.28 -22.98 -0.22
N SER A 74 12.05 -23.00 -0.72
CA SER A 74 11.78 -22.99 -2.16
C SER A 74 12.38 -21.76 -2.84
N TYR A 75 12.10 -20.57 -2.28
CA TYR A 75 12.62 -19.31 -2.79
C TYR A 75 14.14 -19.21 -2.70
N GLY A 76 14.74 -19.74 -1.62
CA GLY A 76 16.19 -19.78 -1.43
C GLY A 76 16.91 -20.69 -2.43
N ALA A 77 16.26 -21.75 -2.91
CA ALA A 77 16.79 -22.60 -3.98
C ALA A 77 16.62 -21.95 -5.36
N VAL A 78 15.44 -21.38 -5.63
CA VAL A 78 15.18 -20.60 -6.86
C VAL A 78 14.34 -19.38 -6.51
N ALA A 79 14.87 -18.19 -6.76
CA ALA A 79 14.18 -16.91 -6.58
C ALA A 79 13.01 -16.77 -7.57
N SER A 80 11.90 -17.42 -7.23
CA SER A 80 10.68 -17.49 -8.01
C SER A 80 9.63 -16.56 -7.39
N PRO A 81 9.08 -15.61 -8.18
CA PRO A 81 8.00 -14.73 -7.71
C PRO A 81 6.81 -15.50 -7.13
N ASN A 82 6.53 -16.71 -7.64
CA ASN A 82 5.44 -17.55 -7.12
C ASN A 82 5.74 -18.06 -5.71
N SER A 83 6.98 -18.50 -5.43
CA SER A 83 7.33 -18.92 -4.06
C SER A 83 7.22 -17.74 -3.10
N ARG A 84 7.69 -16.56 -3.54
CA ARG A 84 7.65 -15.33 -2.75
C ARG A 84 6.23 -14.84 -2.47
N LEU A 85 5.32 -14.97 -3.43
CA LEU A 85 3.89 -14.69 -3.23
C LEU A 85 3.31 -15.53 -2.08
N TYR A 86 3.68 -16.81 -2.01
CA TYR A 86 3.22 -17.69 -0.94
C TYR A 86 3.90 -17.43 0.42
N ILE A 87 5.11 -16.86 0.44
CA ILE A 87 5.72 -16.30 1.67
C ILE A 87 4.83 -15.17 2.19
N ALA A 88 4.49 -14.19 1.35
CA ALA A 88 3.62 -13.07 1.72
C ALA A 88 2.24 -13.54 2.21
N ARG A 89 1.59 -14.46 1.50
CA ARG A 89 0.30 -15.05 1.92
C ARG A 89 0.39 -15.78 3.26
N SER A 90 1.49 -16.49 3.51
CA SER A 90 1.68 -17.18 4.79
C SER A 90 1.83 -16.19 5.94
N LEU A 91 2.54 -15.08 5.73
CA LEU A 91 2.63 -13.98 6.71
C LEU A 91 1.26 -13.35 7.00
N VAL A 92 0.42 -13.15 5.96
CA VAL A 92 -0.97 -12.68 6.16
C VAL A 92 -1.74 -13.63 7.08
N GLN A 93 -1.65 -14.93 6.85
CA GLN A 93 -2.37 -15.93 7.64
C GLN A 93 -1.86 -16.06 9.08
N LEU A 94 -0.61 -15.69 9.33
CA LEU A 94 -0.02 -15.61 10.67
C LEU A 94 -0.36 -14.31 11.41
N GLY A 95 -1.01 -13.35 10.76
CA GLY A 95 -1.31 -12.03 11.33
C GLY A 95 -0.13 -11.05 11.27
N GLU A 96 0.97 -11.43 10.63
CA GLU A 96 2.17 -10.60 10.44
C GLU A 96 1.94 -9.60 9.27
N HIS A 97 0.90 -8.77 9.39
CA HIS A 97 0.40 -7.94 8.28
C HIS A 97 1.41 -6.90 7.78
N ILE A 98 2.25 -6.36 8.66
CA ILE A 98 3.27 -5.37 8.31
C ILE A 98 4.32 -6.02 7.41
N ASP A 99 4.85 -7.17 7.82
CA ASP A 99 5.85 -7.91 7.07
C ASP A 99 5.27 -8.48 5.78
N ALA A 100 4.02 -8.95 5.81
CA ALA A 100 3.31 -9.38 4.61
C ALA A 100 3.17 -8.27 3.56
N TYR A 101 2.80 -7.04 3.97
CA TYR A 101 2.68 -5.91 3.06
C TYR A 101 4.01 -5.60 2.37
N LEU A 102 5.10 -5.53 3.15
CA LEU A 102 6.44 -5.31 2.62
C LEU A 102 6.87 -6.45 1.69
N GLU A 103 6.56 -7.69 2.03
CA GLU A 103 6.88 -8.85 1.20
C GLU A 103 6.11 -8.80 -0.13
N PHE A 104 4.83 -8.41 -0.14
CA PHE A 104 4.08 -8.21 -1.39
C PHE A 104 4.71 -7.12 -2.28
N GLU A 105 5.20 -6.02 -1.73
CA GLU A 105 5.91 -5.00 -2.52
C GLU A 105 7.15 -5.58 -3.21
N GLN A 106 7.84 -6.50 -2.56
CA GLN A 106 8.97 -7.19 -3.14
C GLN A 106 8.56 -8.21 -4.21
N VAL A 107 7.46 -8.95 -4.00
CA VAL A 107 6.87 -9.83 -5.02
C VAL A 107 6.53 -9.03 -6.28
N ILE A 108 5.90 -7.86 -6.13
CA ILE A 108 5.52 -6.99 -7.24
C ILE A 108 6.76 -6.54 -8.01
N ALA A 109 7.77 -6.01 -7.32
CA ALA A 109 9.00 -5.54 -7.95
C ALA A 109 9.74 -6.66 -8.70
N GLU A 110 9.86 -7.85 -8.09
CA GLU A 110 10.53 -9.00 -8.68
C GLU A 110 9.75 -9.57 -9.89
N ALA A 111 8.43 -9.74 -9.73
CA ALA A 111 7.56 -10.25 -10.78
C ALA A 111 7.51 -9.29 -11.97
N GLU A 112 7.46 -7.98 -11.74
CA GLU A 112 7.50 -6.97 -12.80
C GLU A 112 8.84 -6.99 -13.55
N ALA A 113 9.96 -7.09 -12.83
CA ALA A 113 11.28 -7.20 -13.44
C ALA A 113 11.39 -8.44 -14.32
N ARG A 114 10.94 -9.61 -13.83
CA ARG A 114 11.00 -10.88 -14.58
C ARG A 114 9.98 -10.98 -15.70
N ALA A 115 8.81 -10.36 -15.57
CA ALA A 115 7.78 -10.39 -16.62
C ALA A 115 8.25 -9.81 -17.96
N LYS A 116 9.31 -8.98 -17.97
CA LYS A 116 9.94 -8.44 -19.19
C LYS A 116 10.50 -9.53 -20.11
N THR A 117 11.00 -10.63 -19.53
CA THR A 117 11.57 -11.77 -20.27
C THR A 117 10.76 -13.05 -20.09
N GLU A 118 9.96 -13.13 -19.03
CA GLU A 118 9.16 -14.30 -18.66
C GLU A 118 7.71 -13.90 -18.37
N PRO A 119 6.86 -13.73 -19.40
CA PRO A 119 5.50 -13.23 -19.25
C PRO A 119 4.62 -14.00 -18.26
N LYS A 120 4.96 -15.27 -17.97
CA LYS A 120 4.29 -16.11 -16.96
C LYS A 120 4.23 -15.50 -15.54
N TYR A 121 5.07 -14.51 -15.22
CA TYR A 121 5.07 -13.85 -13.91
C TYR A 121 4.20 -12.59 -13.82
N ALA A 122 3.65 -12.11 -14.95
CA ALA A 122 2.72 -10.98 -14.92
C ALA A 122 1.48 -11.24 -14.02
N PRO A 123 0.83 -12.42 -14.05
CA PRO A 123 -0.28 -12.72 -13.14
C PRO A 123 0.12 -12.70 -11.66
N THR A 124 1.35 -13.09 -11.35
CA THR A 124 1.89 -13.07 -9.97
C THR A 124 2.03 -11.64 -9.46
N ARG A 125 2.54 -10.72 -10.28
CA ARG A 125 2.56 -9.29 -9.99
C ARG A 125 1.15 -8.77 -9.72
N ASP A 126 0.22 -9.05 -10.63
CA ASP A 126 -1.16 -8.53 -10.54
C ASP A 126 -1.87 -9.04 -9.27
N THR A 127 -1.70 -10.32 -8.97
CA THR A 127 -2.22 -10.93 -7.74
C THR A 127 -1.62 -10.29 -6.49
N ALA A 128 -0.30 -10.06 -6.47
CA ALA A 128 0.37 -9.42 -5.35
C ALA A 128 -0.08 -7.96 -5.14
N VAL A 129 -0.34 -7.21 -6.22
CA VAL A 129 -0.92 -5.85 -6.14
C VAL A 129 -2.27 -5.89 -5.44
N VAL A 130 -3.17 -6.77 -5.90
CA VAL A 130 -4.52 -6.90 -5.32
C VAL A 130 -4.46 -7.28 -3.85
N GLU A 131 -3.73 -8.34 -3.49
CA GLU A 131 -3.66 -8.83 -2.11
C GLU A 131 -2.97 -7.83 -1.16
N ARG A 132 -1.96 -7.10 -1.62
CA ARG A 132 -1.34 -5.99 -0.87
C ARG A 132 -2.36 -4.88 -0.58
N ASP A 133 -3.13 -4.49 -1.59
CA ASP A 133 -4.09 -3.39 -1.49
C ASP A 133 -5.29 -3.78 -0.62
N GLU A 134 -5.70 -5.05 -0.63
CA GLU A 134 -6.67 -5.59 0.32
C GLU A 134 -6.14 -5.56 1.76
N LEU A 135 -4.88 -5.95 1.94
CA LEU A 135 -4.21 -5.94 3.25
C LEU A 135 -4.07 -4.52 3.81
N ALA A 136 -3.96 -3.51 2.95
CA ALA A 136 -3.92 -2.10 3.34
C ALA A 136 -5.15 -1.67 4.17
N ASN A 137 -6.28 -2.37 4.07
CA ASN A 137 -7.48 -2.09 4.89
C ASN A 137 -7.36 -2.57 6.35
N LYS A 138 -6.36 -3.40 6.66
CA LYS A 138 -6.13 -3.98 8.00
C LYS A 138 -4.96 -3.33 8.75
N ILE A 139 -4.23 -2.44 8.08
CA ILE A 139 -3.05 -1.73 8.60
C ILE A 139 -3.20 -0.23 8.33
N ALA A 140 -2.30 0.59 8.85
CA ALA A 140 -2.20 1.98 8.40
C ALA A 140 -0.96 2.14 7.51
N LEU A 141 -1.01 3.08 6.57
CA LEU A 141 0.11 3.43 5.70
C LEU A 141 0.55 4.86 5.99
N VAL A 142 1.85 5.04 6.24
CA VAL A 142 2.47 6.35 6.46
C VAL A 142 3.49 6.62 5.38
N THR A 143 3.32 7.71 4.64
CA THR A 143 4.30 8.18 3.65
C THR A 143 5.00 9.41 4.21
N VAL A 144 6.29 9.31 4.48
CA VAL A 144 7.08 10.44 4.99
C VAL A 144 7.85 11.08 3.84
N LYS A 145 7.57 12.36 3.59
CA LYS A 145 8.32 13.21 2.67
C LYS A 145 9.32 14.02 3.50
N VAL A 146 10.61 13.80 3.26
CA VAL A 146 11.66 14.53 3.98
C VAL A 146 12.26 15.59 3.06
N SER A 147 12.36 16.81 3.55
CA SER A 147 13.01 17.95 2.89
C SER A 147 14.32 18.32 3.60
N ASN A 148 15.27 18.88 2.84
CA ASN A 148 16.58 19.32 3.34
C ASN A 148 17.34 18.24 4.12
N ASP A 149 17.22 16.98 3.70
CA ASP A 149 17.84 15.86 4.38
C ASP A 149 19.37 15.89 4.28
N THR A 150 20.03 15.27 5.26
CA THR A 150 21.49 15.07 5.24
C THR A 150 21.78 13.60 4.93
N PRO A 151 22.97 13.26 4.40
CA PRO A 151 23.33 11.86 4.15
C PRO A 151 23.22 10.97 5.40
N ASP A 152 23.47 11.55 6.57
CA ASP A 152 23.45 10.86 7.86
C ASP A 152 22.09 10.93 8.57
N ALA A 153 21.07 11.50 7.94
CA ALA A 153 19.72 11.57 8.49
C ALA A 153 19.08 10.18 8.57
N LYS A 154 18.42 9.91 9.69
CA LYS A 154 17.69 8.65 9.95
C LYS A 154 16.21 8.93 10.14
N LEU A 155 15.39 8.18 9.43
CA LEU A 155 13.94 8.24 9.58
C LEU A 155 13.49 7.03 10.38
N LEU A 156 12.76 7.25 11.45
CA LEU A 156 12.13 6.22 12.26
C LEU A 156 10.61 6.35 12.17
N VAL A 157 9.93 5.21 12.04
CA VAL A 157 8.47 5.13 12.12
C VAL A 157 8.13 4.02 13.11
N GLY A 158 7.40 4.36 14.17
CA GLY A 158 7.09 3.41 15.25
C GLY A 158 8.34 2.84 15.93
N GLY A 159 9.42 3.63 15.98
CA GLY A 159 10.70 3.23 16.55
C GLY A 159 11.56 2.32 15.65
N LYS A 160 11.13 2.00 14.42
CA LYS A 160 11.93 1.25 13.44
C LYS A 160 12.55 2.19 12.41
N GLU A 161 13.85 2.04 12.17
CA GLU A 161 14.56 2.80 11.13
C GLU A 161 14.09 2.36 9.73
N ILE A 162 13.71 3.34 8.92
CA ILE A 162 13.28 3.15 7.54
C ILE A 162 14.48 3.38 6.62
N PRO A 163 14.89 2.35 5.84
CA PRO A 163 15.99 2.49 4.88
C PRO A 163 15.75 3.65 3.91
N ARG A 164 16.82 4.34 3.51
CA ARG A 164 16.70 5.57 2.70
C ARG A 164 16.01 5.34 1.36
N GLU A 165 16.17 4.14 0.78
CA GLU A 165 15.55 3.71 -0.49
C GLU A 165 14.02 3.56 -0.41
N ARG A 166 13.48 3.60 0.82
CA ARG A 166 12.05 3.51 1.15
C ARG A 166 11.43 4.86 1.51
N TRP A 167 12.22 5.93 1.62
CA TRP A 167 11.67 7.25 1.93
C TRP A 167 10.73 7.70 0.80
N GLY A 168 9.64 8.39 1.17
CA GLY A 168 8.59 8.79 0.23
C GLY A 168 7.70 7.65 -0.30
N LYS A 169 7.93 6.39 0.10
CA LYS A 169 7.03 5.26 -0.21
C LYS A 169 6.08 4.99 0.97
N PRO A 170 4.88 4.43 0.72
CA PRO A 170 3.97 4.04 1.80
C PRO A 170 4.62 3.02 2.73
N HIS A 171 4.76 3.35 4.02
CA HIS A 171 5.29 2.43 5.03
C HIS A 171 4.15 1.85 5.86
N PRO A 172 4.01 0.52 5.94
CA PRO A 172 2.99 -0.11 6.76
C PRO A 172 3.29 0.03 8.24
N VAL A 173 2.29 0.43 9.02
CA VAL A 173 2.36 0.51 10.49
C VAL A 173 1.14 -0.15 11.13
N VAL A 174 1.31 -0.60 12.37
CA VAL A 174 0.22 -1.16 13.16
C VAL A 174 -0.78 -0.04 13.48
N PRO A 175 -2.10 -0.24 13.30
CA PRO A 175 -3.10 0.73 13.70
C PRO A 175 -2.98 1.07 15.20
N GLY A 176 -3.14 2.34 15.53
CA GLY A 176 -2.93 2.88 16.86
C GLY A 176 -2.01 4.10 16.84
N ASP A 177 -1.42 4.40 18.00
CA ASP A 177 -0.49 5.49 18.15
C ASP A 177 0.88 5.10 17.59
N THR A 178 1.46 5.96 16.75
CA THR A 178 2.77 5.77 16.13
C THR A 178 3.50 7.11 16.10
N GLU A 179 4.78 7.10 16.48
CA GLU A 179 5.67 8.26 16.34
C GLU A 179 6.46 8.15 15.03
N VAL A 180 6.50 9.24 14.27
CA VAL A 180 7.44 9.45 13.18
C VAL A 180 8.54 10.37 13.69
N ALA A 181 9.80 9.97 13.56
CA ALA A 181 10.94 10.74 14.00
C ALA A 181 12.00 10.86 12.90
N LEU A 182 12.52 12.06 12.70
CA LEU A 182 13.65 12.33 11.83
C LEU A 182 14.83 12.78 12.68
N GLU A 183 15.86 11.96 12.73
CA GLU A 183 17.10 12.23 13.45
C GLU A 183 18.15 12.75 12.49
N THR A 184 18.88 13.79 12.90
CA THR A 184 20.05 14.29 12.16
C THR A 184 21.19 14.52 13.15
N PRO A 185 22.47 14.32 12.76
CA PRO A 185 23.59 14.48 13.70
C PRO A 185 23.72 15.88 14.30
N ALA A 186 23.26 16.90 13.57
CA ALA A 186 23.49 18.30 13.91
C ALA A 186 22.34 18.96 14.68
N LYS A 187 21.16 18.33 14.79
CA LYS A 187 19.96 18.96 15.36
C LYS A 187 19.14 17.98 16.22
N PRO A 188 18.34 18.50 17.17
CA PRO A 188 17.36 17.68 17.89
C PRO A 188 16.43 16.95 16.92
N PRO A 189 15.97 15.73 17.27
CA PRO A 189 15.09 14.96 16.40
C PRO A 189 13.75 15.67 16.22
N VAL A 190 13.28 15.73 14.97
CA VAL A 190 11.94 16.23 14.64
C VAL A 190 10.97 15.06 14.81
N LYS A 191 10.01 15.19 15.72
CA LYS A 191 9.05 14.13 16.05
C LYS A 191 7.63 14.57 15.76
N GLU A 192 6.82 13.64 15.25
CA GLU A 192 5.40 13.82 15.04
C GLU A 192 4.65 12.57 15.52
N SER A 193 3.67 12.75 16.40
CA SER A 193 2.82 11.68 16.90
C SER A 193 1.55 11.58 16.05
N LEU A 194 1.25 10.39 15.57
CA LEU A 194 0.08 10.08 14.76
C LEU A 194 -0.80 9.06 15.49
N THR A 195 -2.11 9.27 15.47
CA THR A 195 -3.09 8.24 15.84
C THR A 195 -3.77 7.74 14.56
N LEU A 196 -3.52 6.49 14.20
CA LEU A 196 -3.88 5.91 12.91
C LEU A 196 -4.92 4.80 13.07
N LYS A 197 -5.90 4.76 12.18
CA LYS A 197 -6.88 3.66 12.08
C LYS A 197 -6.49 2.68 10.99
N ALA A 198 -7.02 1.46 11.06
CA ALA A 198 -6.89 0.50 9.96
C ALA A 198 -7.51 1.09 8.68
N GLY A 199 -6.80 1.00 7.57
CA GLY A 199 -7.14 1.62 6.29
C GLY A 199 -6.67 3.07 6.13
N ASP A 200 -6.14 3.72 7.18
CA ASP A 200 -5.65 5.09 7.06
C ASP A 200 -4.42 5.14 6.14
N LYS A 201 -4.40 6.16 5.28
CA LYS A 201 -3.22 6.58 4.52
C LYS A 201 -2.88 8.00 4.96
N ARG A 202 -1.74 8.18 5.63
CA ARG A 202 -1.25 9.49 6.09
C ARG A 202 0.02 9.87 5.37
N GLU A 203 0.08 11.11 4.91
CA GLU A 203 1.32 11.73 4.47
C GLU A 203 1.82 12.66 5.57
N VAL A 204 3.11 12.57 5.88
CA VAL A 204 3.81 13.44 6.84
C VAL A 204 4.95 14.13 6.10
N ALA A 205 5.10 15.43 6.31
CA ALA A 205 6.19 16.20 5.76
C ALA A 205 7.13 16.62 6.89
N LEU A 206 8.36 16.11 6.89
CA LEU A 206 9.39 16.49 7.86
C LEU A 206 10.50 17.29 7.17
N ASP A 207 10.93 18.36 7.81
CA ASP A 207 12.03 19.19 7.34
C ASP A 207 13.23 19.03 8.29
N ALA A 208 14.32 18.43 7.81
CA ALA A 208 15.59 18.36 8.56
C ALA A 208 16.22 19.75 8.78
N GLY A 209 15.75 20.77 8.06
CA GLY A 209 16.03 22.18 8.25
C GLY A 209 15.38 22.79 9.48
N ALA A 210 14.21 22.31 9.89
CA ALA A 210 13.39 22.92 10.94
C ALA A 210 13.89 22.60 12.35
N VAL A 211 13.86 23.59 13.24
CA VAL A 211 14.08 23.40 14.69
C VAL A 211 12.75 22.98 15.29
N ALA A 212 12.74 21.90 16.09
CA ALA A 212 11.53 21.40 16.74
C ALA A 212 10.80 22.51 17.54
N PRO A 213 9.46 22.60 17.50
CA PRO A 213 8.72 23.46 18.42
C PRO A 213 9.01 23.02 19.86
N PRO A 214 9.26 23.95 20.80
CA PRO A 214 9.46 23.58 22.20
C PRO A 214 8.21 22.86 22.75
N PRO A 215 8.37 21.84 23.61
CA PRO A 215 7.24 21.16 24.23
C PRO A 215 6.37 22.17 25.02
N PRO A 216 5.05 21.97 25.15
CA PRO A 216 4.19 22.86 25.93
C PRO A 216 4.59 22.79 27.42
N GLY A 217 5.45 23.71 27.84
CA GLY A 217 5.82 23.87 29.24
C GLY A 217 4.65 24.51 30.01
N GLY A 218 4.14 23.78 30.99
CA GLY A 218 3.24 24.34 31.99
C GLY A 218 3.93 25.43 32.81
N GLY A 219 3.23 26.55 33.01
CA GLY A 219 3.66 27.68 33.83
C GLY A 219 2.54 28.72 33.97
N VAL A 220 2.32 29.18 35.18
CA VAL A 220 1.09 29.75 35.75
C VAL A 220 1.19 31.28 35.88
N GLY A 221 0.09 32.02 35.66
CA GLY A 221 -0.22 33.39 36.18
C GLY A 221 0.66 34.54 35.67
N ASP A 222 0.27 35.82 35.63
CA ASP A 222 -0.92 36.57 36.05
C ASP A 222 -0.79 38.02 35.48
N THR A 223 -1.91 38.73 35.41
CA THR A 223 -2.12 40.20 35.30
C THR A 223 -1.82 40.98 34.01
N GLY A 224 -2.91 41.40 33.35
CA GLY A 224 -3.39 42.80 33.40
C GLY A 224 -2.75 43.84 32.46
N GLY A 225 -3.53 44.33 31.49
CA GLY A 225 -3.23 45.58 30.79
C GLY A 225 -4.12 45.86 29.58
N SER A 226 -5.21 46.60 29.80
CA SER A 226 -6.07 47.19 28.76
C SER A 226 -5.31 48.13 27.83
N GLY A 227 -5.65 48.06 26.54
CA GLY A 227 -5.24 49.02 25.51
C GLY A 227 -5.99 48.75 24.20
N ASP A 228 -7.22 49.24 24.13
CA ASP A 228 -8.00 49.37 22.90
C ASP A 228 -7.50 50.58 22.08
N VAL A 229 -7.26 50.41 20.78
CA VAL A 229 -7.87 51.15 19.66
C VAL A 229 -7.27 50.64 18.33
N GLY A 230 -8.13 50.13 17.44
CA GLY A 230 -8.10 50.54 16.03
C GLY A 230 -7.71 49.55 14.93
N GLY A 231 -8.67 48.72 14.49
CA GLY A 231 -9.08 48.67 13.07
C GLY A 231 -8.28 47.82 12.08
N GLY A 232 -8.80 46.62 11.78
CA GLY A 232 -8.39 45.79 10.64
C GLY A 232 -9.34 44.60 10.47
N ASP A 233 -10.44 44.81 9.76
CA ASP A 233 -11.50 43.84 9.50
C ASP A 233 -11.02 42.59 8.76
N THR A 234 -11.12 41.43 9.42
CA THR A 234 -11.75 40.22 8.85
C THR A 234 -12.45 39.47 9.99
N GLY A 235 -13.74 39.74 10.15
CA GLY A 235 -14.58 39.20 11.21
C GLY A 235 -14.66 37.67 11.17
N SER A 236 -14.08 37.06 12.20
CA SER A 236 -14.51 35.78 12.73
C SER A 236 -15.60 36.07 13.77
N SER A 237 -16.86 35.89 13.38
CA SER A 237 -18.01 35.89 14.30
C SER A 237 -18.40 34.45 14.58
N GLY A 238 -18.33 34.05 15.86
CA GLY A 238 -18.73 32.74 16.33
C GLY A 238 -20.16 32.36 15.96
N GLY A 239 -20.33 31.16 15.43
CA GLY A 239 -21.62 30.58 15.09
C GLY A 239 -21.50 29.08 14.81
N SER A 240 -21.97 28.27 15.76
CA SER A 240 -22.49 26.90 15.58
C SER A 240 -21.73 25.94 14.64
N GLY A 241 -20.87 25.11 15.23
CA GLY A 241 -20.14 23.99 14.58
C GLY A 241 -21.01 22.84 14.01
N MET A 242 -22.28 23.07 13.68
CA MET A 242 -23.22 22.06 13.18
C MET A 242 -23.70 22.33 11.74
N SER A 243 -23.51 23.55 11.21
CA SER A 243 -23.92 23.90 9.83
C SER A 243 -22.96 23.35 8.77
N LYS A 244 -21.71 23.03 9.13
CA LYS A 244 -20.67 22.55 8.21
C LYS A 244 -20.81 21.07 7.82
N LEU A 245 -21.70 20.30 8.45
CA LEU A 245 -21.87 18.86 8.17
C LEU A 245 -22.86 18.55 7.04
N ARG A 246 -23.75 19.50 6.69
CA ARG A 246 -24.75 19.33 5.62
C ARG A 246 -24.14 19.01 4.25
N PRO A 247 -23.11 19.75 3.77
CA PRO A 247 -22.49 19.44 2.49
C PRO A 247 -21.90 18.02 2.45
N PHE A 248 -21.28 17.57 3.54
CA PHE A 248 -20.71 16.23 3.64
C PHE A 248 -21.79 15.13 3.63
N ALA A 249 -22.94 15.37 4.27
CA ALA A 249 -24.08 14.44 4.21
C ALA A 249 -24.63 14.29 2.79
N PHE A 250 -24.76 15.39 2.03
CA PHE A 250 -25.20 15.34 0.63
C PHE A 250 -24.17 14.67 -0.30
N VAL A 251 -22.88 14.91 -0.08
CA VAL A 251 -21.81 14.24 -0.84
C VAL A 251 -21.81 12.73 -0.55
N ALA A 252 -21.89 12.32 0.72
CA ALA A 252 -21.96 10.91 1.11
C ALA A 252 -23.21 10.22 0.54
N ALA A 253 -24.36 10.88 0.60
CA ALA A 253 -25.60 10.37 0.02
C ALA A 253 -25.51 10.25 -1.52
N GLY A 254 -24.95 11.26 -2.19
CA GLY A 254 -24.74 11.26 -3.64
C GLY A 254 -23.83 10.13 -4.09
N LEU A 255 -22.72 9.90 -3.40
CA LEU A 255 -21.81 8.78 -3.65
C LEU A 255 -22.49 7.42 -3.39
N GLY A 256 -23.30 7.33 -2.34
CA GLY A 256 -24.10 6.13 -2.05
C GLY A 256 -25.06 5.78 -3.19
N VAL A 257 -25.84 6.75 -3.67
CA VAL A 257 -26.77 6.56 -4.78
C VAL A 257 -26.04 6.20 -6.08
N ALA A 258 -24.94 6.87 -6.39
CA ALA A 258 -24.11 6.56 -7.57
C ALA A 258 -23.50 5.14 -7.50
N GLY A 259 -23.07 4.70 -6.32
CA GLY A 259 -22.60 3.33 -6.09
C GLY A 259 -23.70 2.29 -6.35
N PHE A 260 -24.89 2.49 -5.79
CA PHE A 260 -26.03 1.60 -6.02
C PHE A 260 -26.52 1.59 -7.48
N ALA A 261 -26.52 2.74 -8.17
CA ALA A 261 -26.85 2.79 -9.59
C ALA A 261 -25.84 1.99 -10.43
N THR A 262 -24.54 2.11 -10.11
CA THR A 262 -23.47 1.34 -10.76
C THR A 262 -23.61 -0.16 -10.48
N PHE A 263 -23.93 -0.53 -9.24
CA PHE A 263 -24.25 -1.92 -8.87
C PHE A 263 -25.43 -2.48 -9.67
N ALA A 264 -26.52 -1.72 -9.78
CA ALA A 264 -27.71 -2.17 -10.51
C ALA A 264 -27.41 -2.39 -11.99
N VAL A 265 -26.74 -1.43 -12.64
CA VAL A 265 -26.38 -1.51 -14.07
C VAL A 265 -25.41 -2.67 -14.33
N ALA A 266 -24.32 -2.75 -13.56
CA ALA A 266 -23.34 -3.83 -13.71
C ALA A 266 -23.91 -5.20 -13.33
N GLY A 267 -24.79 -5.25 -12.33
CA GLY A 267 -25.50 -6.47 -11.90
C GLY A 267 -26.45 -6.99 -12.97
N ILE A 268 -27.23 -6.11 -13.62
CA ILE A 268 -28.10 -6.50 -14.75
C ILE A 268 -27.26 -7.04 -15.91
N MET A 269 -26.17 -6.34 -16.27
CA MET A 269 -25.28 -6.80 -17.35
C MET A 269 -24.59 -8.14 -17.01
N SER A 270 -24.12 -8.29 -15.78
CA SER A 270 -23.51 -9.53 -15.29
C SER A 270 -24.50 -10.68 -15.34
N ASN A 271 -25.76 -10.44 -14.94
CA ASN A 271 -26.81 -11.44 -14.99
C ASN A 271 -27.14 -11.84 -16.43
N SER A 272 -27.22 -10.89 -17.38
CA SER A 272 -27.43 -11.24 -18.79
C SER A 272 -26.29 -12.08 -19.36
N THR A 273 -25.04 -11.68 -19.10
CA THR A 273 -23.86 -12.43 -19.57
C THR A 273 -23.80 -13.81 -18.92
N TYR A 274 -24.18 -13.94 -17.66
CA TYR A 274 -24.28 -15.24 -16.99
C TYR A 274 -25.37 -16.13 -17.61
N SER A 275 -26.57 -15.61 -17.86
CA SER A 275 -27.66 -16.38 -18.49
C SER A 275 -27.31 -16.84 -19.91
N ASP A 276 -26.64 -16.00 -20.70
CA ASP A 276 -26.18 -16.35 -22.05
C ASP A 276 -25.12 -17.47 -22.00
N LEU A 277 -24.18 -17.38 -21.06
CA LEU A 277 -23.15 -18.40 -20.84
C LEU A 277 -23.75 -19.70 -20.29
N GLU A 278 -24.72 -19.65 -19.38
CA GLU A 278 -25.39 -20.83 -18.84
C GLU A 278 -26.17 -21.59 -19.93
N ALA A 279 -26.89 -20.85 -20.80
CA ALA A 279 -27.62 -21.42 -21.92
C ALA A 279 -26.70 -22.07 -22.97
N THR A 280 -25.50 -21.51 -23.15
CA THR A 280 -24.54 -21.95 -24.17
C THR A 280 -23.63 -23.07 -23.68
N CYS A 281 -23.07 -22.94 -22.46
CA CYS A 281 -22.02 -23.83 -21.99
C CYS A 281 -22.54 -25.18 -21.47
N LYS A 282 -23.74 -25.24 -20.88
CA LYS A 282 -24.38 -26.48 -20.35
C LYS A 282 -23.38 -27.49 -19.72
N GLY A 283 -22.42 -26.99 -18.94
CA GLY A 283 -21.21 -27.71 -18.52
C GLY A 283 -19.99 -26.78 -18.49
N PRO A 284 -18.76 -27.32 -18.45
CA PRO A 284 -17.54 -26.51 -18.53
C PRO A 284 -17.51 -25.72 -19.85
N CYS A 285 -17.42 -24.39 -19.75
CA CYS A 285 -17.37 -23.54 -20.95
C CYS A 285 -16.10 -23.82 -21.78
N PRO A 286 -16.24 -23.92 -23.11
CA PRO A 286 -15.10 -24.08 -24.02
C PRO A 286 -14.21 -22.80 -24.07
N PRO A 287 -12.95 -22.92 -24.51
CA PRO A 287 -11.96 -21.82 -24.43
C PRO A 287 -12.27 -20.60 -25.32
N ASP A 288 -13.07 -20.78 -26.35
CA ASP A 288 -13.54 -19.73 -27.26
C ASP A 288 -14.51 -18.74 -26.60
N LEU A 289 -15.11 -19.11 -25.46
CA LEU A 289 -15.98 -18.24 -24.65
C LEU A 289 -15.24 -17.61 -23.45
N ALA A 290 -13.91 -17.73 -23.38
CA ALA A 290 -13.12 -17.23 -22.26
C ALA A 290 -13.24 -15.70 -22.08
N ASP A 291 -13.41 -14.95 -23.17
CA ASP A 291 -13.57 -13.50 -23.14
C ASP A 291 -14.91 -13.08 -22.52
N ASP A 292 -16.01 -13.78 -22.85
CA ASP A 292 -17.33 -13.53 -22.26
C ASP A 292 -17.39 -13.92 -20.78
N VAL A 293 -16.73 -15.02 -20.39
CA VAL A 293 -16.56 -15.39 -18.98
C VAL A 293 -15.77 -14.32 -18.23
N SER A 294 -14.69 -13.81 -18.80
CA SER A 294 -13.86 -12.76 -18.20
C SER A 294 -14.61 -11.43 -18.08
N LYS A 295 -15.43 -11.10 -19.09
CA LYS A 295 -16.34 -9.95 -19.07
C LYS A 295 -17.38 -10.07 -17.96
N GLY A 296 -18.01 -11.25 -17.80
CA GLY A 296 -18.96 -11.51 -16.71
C GLY A 296 -18.33 -11.34 -15.32
N LYS A 297 -17.11 -11.87 -15.12
CA LYS A 297 -16.34 -11.70 -13.87
C LYS A 297 -16.00 -10.23 -13.58
N THR A 298 -15.65 -9.47 -14.61
CA THR A 298 -15.35 -8.04 -14.50
C THR A 298 -16.61 -7.26 -14.12
N GLN A 299 -17.75 -7.53 -14.77
CA GLN A 299 -19.04 -6.91 -14.43
C GLN A 299 -19.47 -7.24 -12.99
N GLN A 300 -19.27 -8.48 -12.53
CA GLN A 300 -19.56 -8.88 -11.16
C GLN A 300 -18.66 -8.17 -10.14
N THR A 301 -17.39 -7.97 -10.48
CA THR A 301 -16.44 -7.21 -9.65
C THR A 301 -16.89 -5.75 -9.53
N ILE A 302 -17.24 -5.11 -10.65
CA ILE A 302 -17.77 -3.73 -10.67
C ILE A 302 -19.06 -3.63 -9.85
N ALA A 303 -19.96 -4.61 -9.98
CA ALA A 303 -21.19 -4.68 -9.20
C ALA A 303 -20.86 -4.74 -7.70
N ASN A 304 -20.01 -5.66 -7.27
CA ASN A 304 -19.64 -5.80 -5.85
C ASN A 304 -19.01 -4.53 -5.27
N ILE A 305 -18.13 -3.84 -6.04
CA ILE A 305 -17.57 -2.55 -5.64
C ILE A 305 -18.68 -1.50 -5.50
N GLY A 306 -19.56 -1.39 -6.50
CA GLY A 306 -20.70 -0.45 -6.47
C GLY A 306 -21.62 -0.69 -5.27
N LEU A 307 -21.86 -1.95 -4.92
CA LEU A 307 -22.69 -2.34 -3.78
C LEU A 307 -22.05 -1.92 -2.45
N ILE A 308 -20.74 -2.18 -2.28
CA ILE A 308 -20.00 -1.80 -1.07
C ILE A 308 -19.97 -0.28 -0.93
N VAL A 309 -19.61 0.44 -2.00
CA VAL A 309 -19.57 1.92 -2.01
C VAL A 309 -20.97 2.49 -1.72
N GLY A 310 -22.00 1.92 -2.34
CA GLY A 310 -23.39 2.30 -2.11
C GLY A 310 -23.81 2.14 -0.65
N ALA A 311 -23.57 0.94 -0.09
CA ALA A 311 -23.92 0.60 1.28
C ALA A 311 -23.18 1.48 2.30
N VAL A 312 -21.88 1.70 2.13
CA VAL A 312 -21.08 2.57 3.01
C VAL A 312 -21.54 4.02 2.91
N GLY A 313 -21.81 4.52 1.70
CA GLY A 313 -22.29 5.89 1.49
C GLY A 313 -23.63 6.14 2.20
N VAL A 314 -24.58 5.22 2.09
CA VAL A 314 -25.88 5.31 2.78
C VAL A 314 -25.73 5.16 4.30
N ALA A 315 -24.92 4.20 4.78
CA ALA A 315 -24.70 3.98 6.20
C ALA A 315 -24.02 5.18 6.89
N ALA A 316 -23.16 5.91 6.18
CA ALA A 316 -22.55 7.14 6.67
C ALA A 316 -23.51 8.35 6.59
N ALA A 317 -24.34 8.44 5.55
CA ALA A 317 -25.22 9.58 5.31
C ALA A 317 -26.32 9.72 6.39
N VAL A 318 -26.90 8.62 6.87
CA VAL A 318 -27.98 8.63 7.87
C VAL A 318 -27.57 9.30 9.19
N PRO A 319 -26.49 8.88 9.89
CA PRO A 319 -26.08 9.53 11.13
C PRO A 319 -25.59 10.97 10.91
N LEU A 320 -24.89 11.26 9.80
CA LEU A 320 -24.47 12.62 9.45
C LEU A 320 -25.66 13.57 9.22
N PHE A 321 -26.74 13.07 8.62
CA PHE A 321 -27.96 13.84 8.41
C PHE A 321 -28.72 14.08 9.73
N ILE A 322 -28.82 13.06 10.58
CA ILE A 322 -29.48 13.17 11.90
C ILE A 322 -28.73 14.14 12.82
N LEU A 323 -27.40 14.08 12.87
CA LEU A 323 -26.59 15.03 13.66
C LEU A 323 -26.64 16.45 13.09
N SER A 324 -27.04 16.62 11.83
CA SER A 324 -27.16 17.91 11.18
C SER A 324 -28.50 18.63 11.44
N THR A 325 -29.50 17.99 12.04
CA THR A 325 -30.81 18.60 12.31
C THR A 325 -30.93 19.23 13.70
N GLY A 326 -29.80 19.44 14.38
CA GLY A 326 -29.70 19.95 15.76
C GLY A 326 -30.79 20.94 16.18
N LYS A 327 -31.72 20.46 17.01
CA LYS A 327 -32.60 21.29 17.83
C LYS A 327 -31.91 21.42 19.19
N LYS A 328 -31.54 22.66 19.58
CA LYS A 328 -31.17 22.96 20.96
C LYS A 328 -32.39 22.68 21.84
N SER A 329 -32.23 21.80 22.81
CA SER A 329 -33.11 21.73 23.97
C SER A 329 -32.21 21.80 25.19
N ASP A 330 -32.16 22.99 25.80
CA ASP A 330 -31.51 23.26 27.09
C ASP A 330 -32.31 22.69 28.27
N ASP A 331 -33.26 21.80 28.01
CA ASP A 331 -33.90 20.91 28.98
C ASP A 331 -33.79 19.49 28.43
N ALA A 332 -32.76 18.74 28.82
CA ALA A 332 -32.69 17.31 28.52
C ALA A 332 -33.73 16.58 29.40
N PRO A 333 -34.73 15.88 28.85
CA PRO A 333 -35.48 14.89 29.62
C PRO A 333 -34.50 13.81 30.10
N PRO A 334 -34.74 13.16 31.26
CA PRO A 334 -33.90 12.05 31.68
C PRO A 334 -33.77 11.01 30.55
N PRO A 335 -32.62 10.35 30.42
CA PRO A 335 -32.35 9.44 29.31
C PRO A 335 -33.46 8.40 29.19
N ALA A 336 -33.95 8.20 27.96
CA ALA A 336 -34.92 7.17 27.66
C ALA A 336 -34.26 5.79 27.85
N GLU A 337 -34.47 5.18 29.01
CA GLU A 337 -34.02 3.82 29.28
C GLU A 337 -35.08 2.83 28.78
N ALA A 338 -34.66 1.97 27.85
CA ALA A 338 -35.43 0.81 27.42
C ALA A 338 -34.84 -0.45 28.06
N GLY A 339 -35.59 -1.04 29.00
CA GLY A 339 -35.24 -2.30 29.63
C GLY A 339 -36.09 -3.44 29.08
N PHE A 340 -35.45 -4.57 28.75
CA PHE A 340 -36.17 -5.79 28.47
C PHE A 340 -36.68 -6.39 29.78
N VAL A 341 -37.97 -6.70 29.84
CA VAL A 341 -38.58 -7.38 30.97
C VAL A 341 -39.00 -8.77 30.50
N VAL A 342 -38.49 -9.78 31.19
CA VAL A 342 -38.81 -11.18 30.94
C VAL A 342 -39.57 -11.71 32.14
N GLY A 343 -40.77 -12.23 31.91
CA GLY A 343 -41.60 -12.89 32.91
C GLY A 343 -42.15 -14.23 32.39
N PRO A 344 -42.70 -15.09 33.25
CA PRO A 344 -43.29 -16.34 32.81
C PRO A 344 -44.47 -16.07 31.87
N GLY A 345 -44.30 -16.39 30.58
CA GLY A 345 -45.33 -16.24 29.54
C GLY A 345 -45.31 -14.93 28.75
N TYR A 346 -44.36 -14.02 28.99
CA TYR A 346 -44.21 -12.84 28.13
C TYR A 346 -42.80 -12.25 28.13
N VAL A 347 -42.47 -11.60 27.01
CA VAL A 347 -41.30 -10.72 26.85
C VAL A 347 -41.84 -9.36 26.42
N GLY A 348 -41.46 -8.32 27.14
CA GLY A 348 -41.90 -6.96 26.87
C GLY A 348 -40.76 -5.96 26.96
N ILE A 349 -40.97 -4.79 26.37
CA ILE A 349 -40.06 -3.65 26.46
C ILE A 349 -40.70 -2.65 27.40
N ARG A 350 -39.99 -2.25 28.46
CA ARG A 350 -40.39 -1.14 29.33
C ARG A 350 -39.56 0.07 28.97
N GLY A 351 -40.22 1.16 28.59
CA GLY A 351 -39.60 2.47 28.41
C GLY A 351 -40.07 3.45 29.47
N ARG A 352 -39.21 4.39 29.86
CA ARG A 352 -39.58 5.63 30.52
C ARG A 352 -39.27 6.77 29.55
N PHE A 353 -40.28 7.56 29.22
CA PHE A 353 -40.22 8.68 28.26
C PHE A 353 -40.51 9.99 28.97
#